data_AF-A0A7S2VVA5-F1
#
_entry.id   AF-A0A7S2VVA5-F1
#
_cell.length_a   1.000
_cell.length_b   1.000
_cell.length_c   1.000
_cell.angle_alpha   90.00
_cell.angle_beta   90.00
_cell.angle_gamma   90.00
#
_symmetry.space_group_name_H-M   'P 1'
#
loop_
_entity.id
_entity.type
_entity.pdbx_description
1 polymer ?
#
loop_
_entity_poly.entity_id
_entity_poly.type
_entity_poly.pdbx_seq_one_letter_code
_entity_poly.pdbx_strand_id
1 'polypeptide(L)'
;EKDGLLRYRELKVDYTTPDLKDSKWWKHVGCCNRCWNAWKQMNPYFRCFLAVVLYFGVSIMCYKLTEKWSVLDICYFISITLSTVGYGDLAPKTYGGKICTILIIFLGLLLVGALVADLFETIFDSHQAVFLQELREMEIESSTEESGPSRKFVYLVREKGKQEIRL
;
A
#
# COMPACT_ATOMS: atom_id res chain seq x y z
N GLU A 1 -14.45 -12.89 -47.04
CA GLU A 1 -13.21 -13.00 -46.23
C GLU A 1 -13.00 -11.76 -45.35
N LYS A 2 -14.04 -11.29 -44.65
CA LYS A 2 -13.95 -10.19 -43.66
C LYS A 2 -14.81 -10.48 -42.42
N ASP A 3 -15.18 -11.73 -42.21
CA ASP A 3 -16.21 -12.11 -41.23
C ASP A 3 -15.62 -12.70 -39.92
N GLY A 4 -14.30 -12.89 -39.86
CA GLY A 4 -13.62 -13.51 -38.71
C GLY A 4 -13.06 -12.54 -37.67
N LEU A 5 -12.77 -11.28 -38.04
CA LEU A 5 -12.01 -10.36 -37.18
C LEU A 5 -12.87 -9.44 -36.30
N LEU A 6 -14.19 -9.40 -36.52
CA LEU A 6 -15.10 -8.58 -35.72
C LEU A 6 -15.56 -9.26 -34.42
N ARG A 7 -15.28 -10.55 -34.22
CA ARG A 7 -15.70 -11.30 -33.01
C ARG A 7 -14.75 -11.10 -31.80
N TYR A 8 -13.58 -10.50 -31.99
CA TYR A 8 -12.59 -10.34 -30.91
C TYR A 8 -12.75 -9.06 -30.06
N ARG A 9 -13.66 -8.14 -30.42
CA ARG A 9 -13.79 -6.83 -29.76
C ARG A 9 -14.70 -6.79 -28.53
N GLU A 10 -15.43 -7.86 -28.22
CA GLU A 10 -16.49 -7.82 -27.17
C GLU A 10 -16.32 -8.82 -26.02
N LEU A 11 -15.15 -9.45 -25.85
CA LEU A 11 -14.85 -10.18 -24.61
C LEU A 11 -14.38 -9.19 -23.51
N LYS A 12 -15.32 -8.36 -23.04
CA LYS A 12 -15.19 -7.72 -21.72
C LYS A 12 -15.43 -8.80 -20.68
N VAL A 13 -14.35 -9.32 -20.11
CA VAL A 13 -14.41 -10.10 -18.89
C VAL A 13 -14.82 -9.14 -17.77
N ASP A 14 -16.07 -9.23 -17.34
CA ASP A 14 -16.60 -8.50 -16.19
C ASP A 14 -16.01 -9.09 -14.90
N TYR A 15 -15.07 -8.38 -14.28
CA TYR A 15 -14.54 -8.67 -12.95
C TYR A 15 -15.43 -8.07 -11.85
N THR A 16 -16.75 -8.24 -11.95
CA THR A 16 -17.63 -7.87 -10.84
C THR A 16 -17.45 -8.89 -9.72
N THR A 17 -16.71 -8.49 -8.69
CA THR A 17 -16.55 -9.26 -7.44
C THR A 17 -17.93 -9.62 -6.89
N PRO A 18 -18.21 -10.89 -6.55
CA PRO A 18 -19.49 -11.28 -5.99
C PRO A 18 -19.80 -10.44 -4.74
N ASP A 19 -20.92 -9.72 -4.78
CA ASP A 19 -21.39 -8.84 -3.71
C ASP A 19 -21.82 -9.68 -2.50
N LEU A 20 -20.86 -10.03 -1.64
CA LEU A 20 -21.07 -10.79 -0.41
C LEU A 20 -21.53 -9.91 0.76
N LYS A 21 -22.22 -8.79 0.52
CA LYS A 21 -22.48 -7.74 1.52
C LYS A 21 -23.69 -7.97 2.43
N ASP A 22 -24.42 -9.07 2.28
CA ASP A 22 -25.75 -9.23 2.88
C ASP A 22 -25.85 -10.23 4.06
N SER A 23 -24.73 -10.64 4.64
CA SER A 23 -24.75 -11.48 5.85
C SER A 23 -24.68 -10.61 7.13
N LYS A 24 -25.51 -10.93 8.14
CA LYS A 24 -25.52 -10.26 9.47
C LYS A 24 -24.12 -10.18 10.12
N TRP A 25 -23.20 -11.07 9.75
CA TRP A 25 -21.80 -11.10 10.17
C TRP A 25 -21.01 -9.84 9.76
N TRP A 26 -21.34 -9.19 8.65
CA TRP A 26 -20.67 -7.96 8.19
C TRP A 26 -20.88 -6.74 9.09
N LYS A 27 -21.86 -6.73 9.99
CA LYS A 27 -22.04 -5.58 10.89
C LYS A 27 -21.00 -5.53 12.01
N HIS A 28 -20.59 -6.69 12.53
CA HIS A 28 -19.50 -6.77 13.53
C HIS A 28 -18.13 -6.66 12.87
N VAL A 29 -17.91 -7.36 11.75
CA VAL A 29 -16.67 -7.22 10.96
C VAL A 29 -16.57 -5.81 10.39
N GLY A 30 -17.70 -5.17 10.06
CA GLY A 30 -17.81 -3.81 9.50
C GLY A 30 -17.42 -2.69 10.46
N CYS A 31 -17.56 -2.86 11.77
CA CYS A 31 -17.09 -1.88 12.75
C CYS A 31 -15.55 -1.92 12.86
N CYS A 32 -14.98 -3.13 12.81
CA CYS A 32 -13.54 -3.32 12.65
C CYS A 32 -13.06 -2.86 11.27
N ASN A 33 -13.84 -3.11 10.20
CA ASN A 33 -13.53 -2.73 8.82
C ASN A 33 -13.56 -1.21 8.61
N ARG A 34 -14.40 -0.46 9.34
CA ARG A 34 -14.47 1.00 9.22
C ARG A 34 -13.27 1.68 9.90
N CYS A 35 -12.84 1.19 11.07
CA CYS A 35 -11.59 1.60 11.70
C CYS A 35 -10.36 1.12 10.91
N TRP A 36 -10.41 -0.09 10.34
CA TRP A 36 -9.39 -0.63 9.44
C TRP A 36 -9.26 0.21 8.17
N ASN A 37 -10.38 0.59 7.55
CA ASN A 37 -10.38 1.44 6.37
C ASN A 37 -9.99 2.88 6.69
N ALA A 38 -10.37 3.41 7.87
CA ALA A 38 -9.92 4.73 8.33
C ALA A 38 -8.42 4.75 8.65
N TRP A 39 -7.88 3.69 9.26
CA TRP A 39 -6.45 3.49 9.47
C TRP A 39 -5.71 3.30 8.13
N LYS A 40 -6.34 2.63 7.17
CA LYS A 40 -5.82 2.45 5.81
C LYS A 40 -5.79 3.76 5.01
N GLN A 41 -6.72 4.68 5.28
CA GLN A 41 -6.83 5.99 4.62
C GLN A 41 -5.83 7.03 5.13
N MET A 42 -5.12 6.73 6.21
CA MET A 42 -4.12 7.62 6.81
C MET A 42 -2.79 7.51 6.05
N ASN A 43 -2.02 8.61 5.95
CA ASN A 43 -0.74 8.63 5.24
C ASN A 43 0.15 7.44 5.68
N PRO A 44 0.71 6.66 4.74
CA PRO A 44 1.44 5.43 5.07
C PRO A 44 2.61 5.70 6.01
N TYR A 45 3.35 6.80 5.80
CA TYR A 45 4.44 7.23 6.68
C TYR A 45 3.99 7.51 8.12
N PHE A 46 2.84 8.17 8.29
CA PHE A 46 2.31 8.49 9.62
C PHE A 46 1.80 7.23 10.33
N ARG A 47 1.18 6.31 9.58
CA ARG A 47 0.76 5.00 10.08
C ARG A 47 1.94 4.18 10.60
N CYS A 48 3.01 4.08 9.82
CA CYS A 48 4.24 3.37 10.21
C CYS A 48 4.87 4.00 11.46
N PHE A 49 5.00 5.32 11.49
CA PHE A 49 5.53 6.04 12.65
C PHE A 49 4.71 5.77 13.93
N LEU A 50 3.38 5.88 13.84
CA LEU A 50 2.49 5.62 14.97
C LEU A 50 2.60 4.16 15.45
N ALA A 51 2.66 3.20 14.53
CA ALA A 51 2.77 1.78 14.87
C ALA A 51 4.10 1.46 15.59
N VAL A 52 5.21 2.07 15.15
CA VAL A 52 6.51 1.94 15.82
C VAL A 52 6.47 2.57 17.22
N VAL A 53 5.91 3.77 17.37
CA VAL A 53 5.79 4.44 18.69
C VAL A 53 4.95 3.61 19.65
N LEU A 54 3.82 3.07 19.20
CA LEU A 54 2.97 2.20 20.01
C LEU A 54 3.70 0.90 20.41
N TYR A 55 4.43 0.29 19.48
CA TYR A 55 5.22 -0.91 19.76
C TYR A 55 6.27 -0.68 20.85
N PHE A 56 7.06 0.39 20.74
CA PHE A 56 8.03 0.75 21.78
C PHE A 56 7.35 1.13 23.09
N GLY A 57 6.26 1.90 23.05
CA GLY A 57 5.52 2.32 24.24
C GLY A 57 4.95 1.15 25.04
N VAL A 58 4.27 0.20 24.38
CA VAL A 58 3.73 -1.01 25.00
C VAL A 58 4.86 -1.85 25.59
N SER A 59 5.95 -2.01 24.86
CA SER A 59 7.07 -2.82 25.31
C SER A 59 7.77 -2.21 26.54
N ILE A 60 7.99 -0.88 26.54
CA ILE A 60 8.53 -0.17 27.71
C ILE A 60 7.62 -0.36 28.92
N MET A 61 6.30 -0.20 28.75
CA MET A 61 5.33 -0.38 29.83
C MET A 61 5.40 -1.79 30.42
N CYS A 62 5.42 -2.83 29.57
CA CYS A 62 5.50 -4.22 30.02
C CYS A 62 6.77 -4.49 30.84
N TYR A 63 7.96 -4.20 30.30
CA TYR A 63 9.21 -4.53 30.98
C TYR A 63 9.50 -3.65 32.19
N LYS A 64 8.99 -2.41 32.23
CA LYS A 64 9.04 -1.58 33.43
C LYS A 64 8.24 -2.18 34.59
N LEU A 65 7.07 -2.75 34.29
CA LEU A 65 6.22 -3.36 35.31
C LEU A 65 6.73 -4.73 35.78
N THR A 66 7.30 -5.54 34.88
CA THR A 66 7.73 -6.91 35.22
C THR A 66 9.18 -6.99 35.71
N GLU A 67 10.13 -6.44 34.94
CA GLU A 67 11.57 -6.59 35.19
C GLU A 67 12.22 -5.36 35.82
N LYS A 68 11.53 -4.21 35.82
CA LYS A 68 12.00 -2.92 36.35
C LYS A 68 13.33 -2.44 35.72
N TRP A 69 13.63 -2.87 34.49
CA TRP A 69 14.82 -2.44 33.76
C TRP A 69 14.81 -0.95 33.44
N SER A 70 15.97 -0.37 33.13
CA SER A 70 16.06 1.01 32.66
C SER A 70 15.39 1.15 31.29
N VAL A 71 14.97 2.36 30.90
CA VAL A 71 14.32 2.56 29.58
C VAL A 71 15.31 2.22 28.45
N LEU A 72 16.60 2.53 28.64
CA LEU A 72 17.65 2.22 27.68
C LEU A 72 17.84 0.72 27.49
N ASP A 73 17.92 -0.04 28.58
CA ASP A 73 18.07 -1.51 28.51
C ASP A 73 16.88 -2.15 27.81
N ILE A 74 15.67 -1.62 28.05
CA ILE A 74 14.45 -2.09 27.41
C ILE A 74 14.48 -1.80 25.91
N CYS A 75 14.78 -0.56 25.51
CA CYS A 75 14.88 -0.19 24.10
C CYS A 75 15.97 -1.00 23.37
N TYR A 76 17.10 -1.24 24.04
CA TYR A 76 18.15 -2.11 23.53
C TYR A 76 17.63 -3.54 23.36
N PHE A 77 17.04 -4.15 24.39
CA PHE A 77 16.51 -5.51 24.33
C PHE A 77 15.45 -5.70 23.23
N ILE A 78 14.53 -4.75 23.09
CA ILE A 78 13.49 -4.78 22.07
C ILE A 78 14.10 -4.65 20.67
N SER A 79 15.07 -3.76 20.48
CA SER A 79 15.68 -3.54 19.16
C SER A 79 16.51 -4.74 18.69
N ILE A 80 17.29 -5.37 19.57
CA ILE A 80 18.05 -6.59 19.24
C ILE A 80 17.15 -7.80 19.01
N THR A 81 15.99 -7.85 19.68
CA THR A 81 15.00 -8.91 19.50
C THR A 81 14.28 -8.74 18.17
N LEU A 82 13.90 -7.50 17.83
CA LEU A 82 13.22 -7.18 16.58
C LEU A 82 14.15 -7.37 15.37
N SER A 83 15.43 -7.02 15.49
CA SER A 83 16.44 -7.26 14.47
C SER A 83 16.87 -8.72 14.38
N THR A 84 16.33 -9.60 15.23
CA THR A 84 16.67 -11.03 15.33
C THR A 84 18.14 -11.31 15.64
N VAL A 85 18.90 -10.31 16.10
CA VAL A 85 20.31 -10.45 16.49
C VAL A 85 20.42 -11.26 17.77
N GLY A 86 19.61 -10.91 18.78
CA GLY A 86 19.41 -11.73 19.99
C GLY A 86 20.68 -12.13 20.74
N TYR A 87 21.53 -11.17 21.16
CA TYR A 87 22.78 -11.45 21.90
C TYR A 87 22.59 -12.29 23.17
N GLY A 88 21.41 -12.21 23.80
CA GLY A 88 21.08 -13.00 24.99
C GLY A 88 21.73 -12.50 26.29
N ASP A 89 22.31 -11.30 26.27
CA ASP A 89 22.87 -10.60 27.43
C ASP A 89 21.79 -10.10 28.39
N LEU A 90 20.66 -9.63 27.84
CA LEU A 90 19.45 -9.29 28.58
C LEU A 90 18.36 -10.30 28.25
N ALA A 91 17.73 -10.87 29.29
CA ALA A 91 16.64 -11.83 29.15
C ALA A 91 15.68 -11.74 30.35
N PRO A 92 14.35 -11.84 30.13
CA PRO A 92 13.36 -11.73 31.19
C PRO A 92 13.49 -12.89 32.19
N LYS A 93 13.60 -12.56 33.48
CA LYS A 93 13.72 -13.57 34.55
C LYS A 93 12.37 -13.92 35.16
N THR A 94 11.44 -12.97 35.17
CA THR A 94 10.11 -13.13 35.73
C THR A 94 9.18 -13.89 34.78
N TYR A 95 8.21 -14.60 35.35
CA TYR A 95 7.16 -15.28 34.56
C TYR A 95 6.36 -14.28 33.71
N GLY A 96 6.04 -13.11 34.28
CA GLY A 96 5.36 -12.03 33.56
C GLY A 96 6.19 -11.51 32.39
N GLY A 97 7.49 -11.24 32.60
CA GLY A 97 8.39 -10.78 31.56
C GLY A 97 8.47 -11.74 30.38
N LYS A 98 8.54 -13.05 30.63
CA LYS A 98 8.56 -14.08 29.58
C LYS A 98 7.29 -14.07 28.72
N ILE A 99 6.11 -13.98 29.35
CA ILE A 99 4.84 -13.88 28.63
C ILE A 99 4.79 -12.59 27.80
N CYS A 100 5.21 -11.46 28.38
CA CYS A 100 5.33 -10.20 27.66
C CYS A 100 6.24 -10.32 26.44
N THR A 101 7.40 -10.98 26.56
CA THR A 101 8.33 -11.19 25.45
C THR A 101 7.70 -11.96 24.31
N ILE A 102 6.98 -13.04 24.60
CA ILE A 102 6.27 -13.81 23.57
C ILE A 102 5.29 -12.92 22.80
N LEU A 103 4.46 -12.14 23.51
CA LEU A 103 3.49 -11.25 22.89
C LEU A 103 4.14 -10.14 22.06
N ILE A 104 5.22 -9.55 22.58
CA ILE A 104 5.95 -8.47 21.90
C ILE A 104 6.65 -8.99 20.64
N ILE A 105 7.20 -10.21 20.65
CA ILE A 105 7.79 -10.81 19.45
C ILE A 105 6.74 -10.97 18.35
N PHE A 106 5.56 -11.51 18.67
CA PHE A 106 4.48 -11.61 17.68
C PHE A 106 4.06 -10.24 17.14
N LEU A 107 3.91 -9.25 18.00
CA LEU A 107 3.58 -7.89 17.59
C LEU A 107 4.68 -7.26 16.72
N GLY A 108 5.94 -7.51 17.05
CA GLY A 108 7.10 -7.04 16.30
C GLY A 108 7.19 -7.66 14.91
N LEU A 109 6.90 -8.95 14.77
CA LEU A 109 6.83 -9.63 13.47
C LEU A 109 5.71 -9.04 12.59
N LEU A 110 4.54 -8.79 13.17
CA LEU A 110 3.44 -8.14 12.46
C LEU A 110 3.81 -6.71 12.01
N LEU A 111 4.51 -5.97 12.87
CA LEU A 111 5.00 -4.62 12.56
C LEU A 111 5.99 -4.65 11.39
N VAL A 112 7.03 -5.49 11.45
CA VAL A 112 8.03 -5.60 10.38
C VAL A 112 7.38 -6.02 9.07
N GLY A 113 6.46 -7.00 9.11
CA GLY A 113 5.69 -7.41 7.93
C GLY A 113 4.90 -6.26 7.31
N ALA A 114 4.22 -5.45 8.13
CA ALA A 114 3.48 -4.29 7.64
C ALA A 114 4.41 -3.21 7.04
N LEU A 115 5.55 -2.93 7.67
CA LEU A 115 6.53 -1.97 7.17
C LEU A 115 7.10 -2.39 5.81
N VAL A 116 7.42 -3.68 5.66
CA VAL A 116 7.93 -4.24 4.40
C VAL A 116 6.86 -4.21 3.32
N ALA A 117 5.60 -4.52 3.65
CA ALA A 117 4.50 -4.44 2.70
C ALA A 117 4.28 -3.00 2.19
N ASP A 118 4.23 -2.02 3.09
CA ASP A 118 4.07 -0.60 2.72
C ASP A 118 5.25 -0.11 1.87
N LEU A 119 6.48 -0.52 2.22
CA LEU A 119 7.66 -0.23 1.41
C LEU A 119 7.57 -0.84 0.01
N PHE A 120 7.16 -2.12 -0.07
CA PHE A 120 7.05 -2.82 -1.34
C PHE A 120 6.00 -2.16 -2.25
N GLU A 121 4.84 -1.78 -1.72
CA GLU A 121 3.82 -1.05 -2.48
C GLU A 121 4.37 0.26 -3.05
N THR A 122 5.08 1.07 -2.25
CA THR A 122 5.65 2.34 -2.74
C THR A 122 6.71 2.16 -3.81
N ILE A 123 7.57 1.15 -3.69
CA ILE A 123 8.59 0.84 -4.70
C ILE A 123 7.91 0.36 -5.98
N PHE A 124 6.97 -0.57 -5.86
CA PHE A 124 6.29 -1.16 -7.00
C PHE A 124 5.45 -0.14 -7.79
N ASP A 125 4.72 0.73 -7.08
CA ASP A 125 3.96 1.83 -7.69
C ASP A 125 4.87 2.79 -8.47
N SER A 126 6.06 3.07 -7.92
CA SER A 126 7.05 3.92 -8.60
C SER A 126 7.56 3.30 -9.91
N HIS A 127 7.77 1.98 -9.93
CA HIS A 127 8.20 1.28 -11.14
C HIS A 127 7.13 1.27 -12.23
N GLN A 128 5.86 1.06 -11.86
CA GLN A 128 4.76 1.09 -12.83
C GLN A 128 4.53 2.48 -13.43
N ALA A 129 4.67 3.55 -12.62
CA ALA A 129 4.48 4.91 -13.09
C ALA A 129 5.50 5.30 -14.18
N VAL A 130 6.77 4.92 -14.01
CA VAL A 130 7.83 5.19 -14.99
C VAL A 130 7.59 4.42 -16.29
N PHE A 131 7.26 3.13 -16.20
CA PHE A 131 7.02 2.31 -17.39
C PHE A 131 5.81 2.77 -18.21
N LEU A 132 4.73 3.20 -17.54
CA LEU A 132 3.56 3.74 -18.22
C LEU A 132 3.82 5.09 -18.90
N GLN A 133 4.80 5.87 -18.40
CA GLN A 133 5.25 7.08 -19.09
C GLN A 133 5.98 6.73 -20.39
N GLU A 134 6.87 5.73 -20.38
CA GLU A 134 7.54 5.25 -21.59
C GLU A 134 6.52 4.74 -22.63
N LEU A 135 5.50 3.99 -22.22
CA LEU A 135 4.41 3.56 -23.11
C LEU A 135 3.59 4.73 -23.67
N ARG A 136 3.30 5.75 -22.85
CA ARG A 136 2.59 6.96 -23.31
C ARG A 136 3.43 7.76 -24.31
N GLU A 137 4.73 7.84 -24.11
CA GLU A 137 5.64 8.53 -25.04
C GLU A 137 5.72 7.80 -26.38
N MET A 138 5.79 6.46 -26.39
CA MET A 138 5.70 5.66 -27.62
C MET A 138 4.35 5.82 -28.35
N GLU A 139 3.24 5.95 -27.62
CA GLU A 139 1.91 6.23 -28.23
C GLU A 139 1.85 7.64 -28.84
N ILE A 140 2.49 8.63 -28.22
CA ILE A 140 2.60 10.00 -28.77
C ILE A 140 3.48 10.00 -30.02
N GLU A 141 4.64 9.34 -29.98
CA GLU A 141 5.58 9.24 -31.11
C GLU A 141 4.91 8.56 -32.34
N SER A 142 4.22 7.44 -32.13
CA SER A 142 3.47 6.74 -33.19
C SER A 142 2.28 7.56 -33.70
N SER A 143 1.61 8.33 -32.84
CA SER A 143 0.58 9.28 -33.25
C SER A 143 1.15 10.44 -34.08
N THR A 144 2.37 10.89 -33.79
CA THR A 144 3.07 11.89 -34.60
C THR A 144 3.54 11.36 -35.95
N GLU A 145 4.01 10.12 -36.02
CA GLU A 145 4.50 9.49 -37.26
C GLU A 145 3.35 9.17 -38.24
N GLU A 146 2.18 8.77 -37.71
CA GLU A 146 0.94 8.66 -38.50
C GLU A 146 0.33 10.02 -38.91
N SER A 147 0.81 11.12 -38.34
CA SER A 147 0.34 12.49 -38.59
C SER A 147 1.20 13.24 -39.62
N GLY A 148 1.54 12.57 -40.73
CA GLY A 148 2.01 13.24 -41.93
C GLY A 148 1.10 14.41 -42.37
N PRO A 149 1.58 15.31 -43.26
CA PRO A 149 1.09 16.69 -43.46
C PRO A 149 -0.42 16.86 -43.73
N SER A 150 -1.14 15.79 -44.06
CA SER A 150 -2.59 15.80 -44.28
C SER A 150 -3.43 16.04 -43.02
N ARG A 151 -3.01 15.63 -41.80
CA ARG A 151 -3.85 15.83 -40.59
C ARG A 151 -3.71 17.20 -39.93
N LYS A 152 -2.61 17.94 -40.14
CA LYS A 152 -2.46 19.33 -39.67
C LYS A 152 -3.52 20.25 -40.31
N PHE A 153 -3.92 19.94 -41.55
CA PHE A 153 -5.03 20.60 -42.24
C PHE A 153 -6.39 20.31 -41.58
N VAL A 154 -6.62 19.10 -41.06
CA VAL A 154 -7.89 18.72 -40.41
C VAL A 154 -8.12 19.47 -39.10
N TYR A 155 -7.07 19.67 -38.28
CA TYR A 155 -7.20 20.47 -37.06
C TYR A 155 -7.44 21.95 -37.35
N LEU A 156 -6.75 22.52 -38.35
CA LEU A 156 -6.96 23.92 -38.75
C LEU A 156 -8.36 24.16 -39.38
N VAL A 157 -8.87 23.20 -40.14
CA VAL A 157 -10.23 23.25 -40.69
C VAL A 157 -11.28 23.14 -39.56
N ARG A 158 -11.02 22.30 -38.54
CA ARG A 158 -11.93 22.15 -37.39
C ARG A 158 -11.94 23.39 -36.49
N GLU A 159 -10.81 24.08 -36.31
CA GLU A 159 -10.79 25.36 -35.59
C GLU A 159 -11.50 26.47 -36.36
N LYS A 160 -11.28 26.59 -37.69
CA LYS A 160 -11.98 27.59 -38.49
C LYS A 160 -13.49 27.36 -38.53
N GLY A 161 -13.94 26.11 -38.67
CA GLY A 161 -15.37 25.77 -38.64
C GLY A 161 -16.05 26.02 -37.29
N LYS A 162 -15.30 26.01 -36.17
CA LYS A 162 -15.86 26.30 -34.84
C LYS A 162 -15.96 27.81 -34.56
N GLN A 163 -15.17 28.62 -35.26
CA GLN A 163 -15.22 30.08 -35.20
C GLN A 163 -16.35 30.65 -36.08
N GLU A 164 -16.61 30.08 -37.26
CA GLU A 164 -17.70 30.53 -38.14
C GLU A 164 -19.11 30.22 -37.63
N ILE A 165 -19.29 29.24 -36.72
CA ILE A 165 -20.61 28.89 -36.16
C ILE A 165 -20.97 29.78 -34.93
N ARG A 166 -20.09 30.72 -34.54
CA ARG A 166 -20.31 31.60 -33.37
C ARG A 166 -20.38 33.09 -33.73
N LEU A 167 -20.84 33.43 -34.94
CA LEU A 167 -21.21 34.79 -35.35
C LEU A 167 -22.60 34.80 -35.99
#